data_AF-A0A6P7II03-F1
#
_entry.id   AF-A0A6P7II03-F1
#
_cell.length_a   1.000
_cell.length_b   1.000
_cell.length_c   1.000
_cell.angle_alpha   90.00
_cell.angle_beta   90.00
_cell.angle_gamma   90.00
#
_symmetry.space_group_name_H-M   'P 1'
#
loop_
_entity.id
_entity.type
_entity.pdbx_description
1 polymer ?
#
loop_
_entity_poly.entity_id
_entity_poly.type
_entity_poly.pdbx_seq_one_letter_code
_entity_poly.pdbx_strand_id
1 'polypeptide(L)'
;MEDVQENSIDHELSSDESSSSPYNNPPFRSTRLNIQRSNVCSRAYFVVVMVFFHVYILNVIALLLYVHYNNGPGDLVRGDGGSSASASDSENQLPHPDPSARELHVEEYSESFSLPRIEGIRVGHVQRVSIVPNKIHEMRTLSLKPLLFEIPGFLTEEECRMVVQLAQLKGLMDSQTTAPSQGQVESNQPLLSLSTEEVFSLLDLNQDGLLQKQEIVSHSRSRDGTWLSADNLRQILTGLEACPTGMLTLGEFRRVYDVSQNPGHQQSGKLHSQFKERSKHTWLYQGGGSHHVLLTLRNRVISLTRMPSALVGLSEPLQVIRYELGDFSNAHHDSSPSHSETICAHTQLAGNASALTEVSCRYLTVLFYLSSVEEGGESTFPVADNRTYEEQALVQDGVDLTNTQETCGRGNLRIKPTAGTALLWYNHLSDGRGWMGELDEYSLHGDCPVRRGVKWVANSWVNVDPDYHQQARYQRLVAQKRQAKSGLEDHYQSLSHSDLHQDL
;
A
#
# COMPACT_ATOMS: atom_id res chain seq x y z
N MET A 1 -19.21 -55.88 50.47
CA MET A 1 -18.58 -55.03 51.50
C MET A 1 -18.60 -53.61 50.96
N GLU A 2 -19.79 -53.09 50.64
CA GLU A 2 -20.94 -52.81 51.53
C GLU A 2 -20.68 -51.56 52.36
N ASP A 3 -21.63 -50.66 52.63
CA ASP A 3 -22.95 -50.27 52.11
C ASP A 3 -23.60 -49.47 53.26
N VAL A 4 -24.58 -48.61 52.96
CA VAL A 4 -25.76 -48.26 53.81
C VAL A 4 -25.50 -47.71 55.24
N GLN A 5 -25.93 -46.50 55.68
CA GLN A 5 -27.16 -45.71 55.51
C GLN A 5 -28.30 -46.04 56.52
N GLU A 6 -28.56 -45.10 57.45
CA GLU A 6 -29.87 -44.87 58.10
C GLU A 6 -30.05 -43.33 58.17
N ASN A 7 -31.15 -42.64 57.83
CA ASN A 7 -32.62 -42.82 57.80
C ASN A 7 -33.39 -42.45 59.10
N SER A 8 -34.05 -41.27 59.06
CA SER A 8 -35.38 -40.97 59.64
C SER A 8 -35.90 -39.69 58.93
N ILE A 9 -37.11 -39.55 58.36
CA ILE A 9 -38.48 -39.92 58.78
C ILE A 9 -38.95 -39.05 59.96
N ASP A 10 -40.06 -38.29 59.92
CA ASP A 10 -40.96 -37.88 58.81
C ASP A 10 -41.83 -36.68 59.27
N HIS A 11 -42.53 -36.00 58.35
CA HIS A 11 -43.94 -35.61 58.57
C HIS A 11 -44.69 -35.18 57.29
N GLU A 12 -45.89 -35.74 57.08
CA GLU A 12 -46.74 -35.54 55.90
C GLU A 12 -47.87 -34.51 56.09
N LEU A 13 -48.52 -34.15 54.97
CA LEU A 13 -49.96 -33.85 54.69
C LEU A 13 -49.98 -32.89 53.47
N SER A 14 -50.32 -33.26 52.22
CA SER A 14 -51.55 -33.88 51.65
C SER A 14 -52.79 -32.96 51.75
N SER A 15 -53.77 -32.93 50.83
CA SER A 15 -54.01 -33.60 49.53
C SER A 15 -54.59 -32.54 48.51
N ASP A 16 -55.11 -32.75 47.29
CA ASP A 16 -55.53 -33.87 46.41
C ASP A 16 -55.12 -33.51 44.94
N GLU A 17 -54.75 -34.42 44.03
CA GLU A 17 -55.56 -35.20 43.06
C GLU A 17 -56.57 -34.43 42.17
N SER A 18 -56.80 -34.74 40.88
CA SER A 18 -56.67 -35.99 40.11
C SER A 18 -56.57 -35.71 38.58
N SER A 19 -56.32 -36.64 37.64
CA SER A 19 -55.48 -37.85 37.58
C SER A 19 -55.41 -38.35 36.11
N SER A 20 -54.31 -39.01 35.69
CA SER A 20 -54.27 -40.18 34.78
C SER A 20 -52.94 -40.35 34.03
N SER A 21 -52.50 -41.62 33.91
CA SER A 21 -51.39 -42.15 33.11
C SER A 21 -51.57 -43.69 33.06
N PRO A 22 -50.64 -44.51 32.50
CA PRO A 22 -49.53 -44.27 31.58
C PRO A 22 -49.65 -45.14 30.30
N TYR A 23 -48.64 -45.18 29.43
CA TYR A 23 -48.16 -46.43 28.77
C TYR A 23 -46.82 -46.18 28.01
N ASN A 24 -45.87 -47.11 28.15
CA ASN A 24 -44.58 -47.09 27.43
C ASN A 24 -44.64 -47.88 26.12
N ASN A 25 -43.95 -47.42 25.05
CA ASN A 25 -43.39 -48.27 23.98
C ASN A 25 -42.39 -47.49 23.05
N PRO A 26 -41.63 -48.16 22.16
CA PRO A 26 -40.25 -47.78 21.81
C PRO A 26 -40.08 -46.76 20.65
N PRO A 27 -38.86 -46.21 20.45
CA PRO A 27 -38.58 -45.20 19.42
C PRO A 27 -38.74 -45.73 17.99
N PHE A 28 -39.48 -44.98 17.16
CA PHE A 28 -39.64 -45.26 15.74
C PHE A 28 -38.35 -45.03 14.95
N ARG A 29 -37.80 -46.11 14.39
CA ARG A 29 -36.97 -46.01 13.18
C ARG A 29 -37.85 -45.53 12.03
N SER A 30 -37.48 -44.42 11.39
CA SER A 30 -37.89 -44.13 10.02
C SER A 30 -36.67 -44.06 9.11
N THR A 31 -36.84 -44.58 7.91
CA THR A 31 -35.87 -44.83 6.83
C THR A 31 -34.63 -43.93 6.78
N ARG A 32 -33.44 -44.57 6.71
CA ARG A 32 -32.28 -43.97 6.03
C ARG A 32 -32.70 -43.65 4.59
N LEU A 33 -32.65 -42.37 4.19
CA LEU A 33 -32.63 -42.02 2.77
C LEU A 33 -31.32 -42.57 2.18
N ASN A 34 -31.43 -43.69 1.47
CA ASN A 34 -30.30 -44.32 0.82
C ASN A 34 -29.97 -43.54 -0.47
N ILE A 35 -29.27 -42.42 -0.31
CA ILE A 35 -28.76 -41.62 -1.44
C ILE A 35 -27.80 -42.50 -2.23
N GLN A 36 -28.32 -43.13 -3.29
CA GLN A 36 -27.48 -43.74 -4.30
C GLN A 36 -26.54 -42.66 -4.84
N ARG A 37 -25.22 -42.92 -4.78
CA ARG A 37 -24.24 -42.14 -5.54
C ARG A 37 -24.51 -42.38 -7.02
N SER A 38 -25.34 -41.51 -7.60
CA SER A 38 -25.53 -41.39 -9.03
C SER A 38 -24.24 -40.87 -9.66
N ASN A 39 -23.32 -41.79 -9.94
CA ASN A 39 -22.12 -41.55 -10.78
C ASN A 39 -22.54 -41.34 -12.25
N VAL A 40 -23.46 -40.40 -12.49
CA VAL A 40 -23.90 -39.95 -13.81
C VAL A 40 -22.97 -38.82 -14.26
N CYS A 41 -21.67 -39.14 -14.32
CA CYS A 41 -20.78 -38.45 -15.25
C CYS A 41 -21.26 -38.85 -16.65
N SER A 42 -22.19 -38.08 -17.21
CA SER A 42 -22.82 -38.41 -18.48
C SER A 42 -21.73 -38.56 -19.55
N ARG A 43 -21.62 -39.77 -20.13
CA ARG A 43 -20.57 -40.06 -21.11
C ARG A 43 -20.66 -39.15 -22.34
N ALA A 44 -21.85 -38.62 -22.63
CA ALA A 44 -22.07 -37.60 -23.65
C ALA A 44 -21.44 -36.23 -23.27
N TYR A 45 -21.54 -35.79 -22.00
CA TYR A 45 -20.93 -34.54 -21.56
C TYR A 45 -19.40 -34.58 -21.68
N PHE A 46 -18.77 -35.68 -21.25
CA PHE A 46 -17.32 -35.85 -21.40
C PHE A 46 -16.88 -35.86 -22.88
N VAL A 47 -17.66 -36.51 -23.76
CA VAL A 47 -17.42 -36.48 -25.22
C VAL A 47 -17.56 -35.06 -25.79
N VAL A 48 -18.57 -34.29 -25.38
CA VAL A 48 -18.73 -32.89 -25.81
C VAL A 48 -17.56 -32.02 -25.36
N VAL A 49 -17.15 -32.10 -24.09
CA VAL A 49 -15.98 -31.37 -23.57
C VAL A 49 -14.69 -31.79 -24.30
N MET A 50 -14.51 -33.08 -24.59
CA MET A 50 -13.39 -33.55 -25.41
C MET A 50 -13.42 -33.00 -26.83
N VAL A 51 -14.58 -32.92 -27.49
CA VAL A 51 -14.69 -32.31 -28.84
C VAL A 51 -14.27 -30.84 -28.80
N PHE A 52 -14.78 -30.05 -27.84
CA PHE A 52 -14.36 -28.65 -27.69
C PHE A 52 -12.86 -28.51 -27.40
N PHE A 53 -12.28 -29.38 -26.57
CA PHE A 53 -10.84 -29.40 -26.28
C PHE A 53 -9.98 -29.70 -27.52
N HIS A 54 -10.40 -30.66 -28.36
CA HIS A 54 -9.68 -30.99 -29.60
C HIS A 54 -9.83 -29.88 -30.65
N VAL A 55 -11.02 -29.26 -30.78
CA VAL A 55 -11.23 -28.10 -31.67
C VAL A 55 -10.38 -26.90 -31.21
N TYR A 56 -10.29 -26.64 -29.91
CA TYR A 56 -9.42 -25.60 -29.36
C TYR A 56 -7.95 -25.85 -29.68
N ILE A 57 -7.45 -27.08 -29.47
CA ILE A 57 -6.06 -27.46 -29.81
C ILE A 57 -5.80 -27.32 -31.31
N LEU A 58 -6.72 -27.76 -32.17
CA LEU A 58 -6.57 -27.62 -33.63
C LEU A 58 -6.55 -26.15 -34.06
N ASN A 59 -7.36 -25.29 -33.45
CA ASN A 59 -7.33 -23.84 -33.71
C ASN A 59 -6.02 -23.19 -33.24
N VAL A 60 -5.47 -23.59 -32.08
CA VAL A 60 -4.15 -23.12 -31.60
C VAL A 60 -3.03 -23.58 -32.52
N ILE A 61 -3.04 -24.84 -32.97
CA ILE A 61 -2.06 -25.37 -33.93
C ILE A 61 -2.18 -24.64 -35.29
N ALA A 62 -3.40 -24.39 -35.78
CA ALA A 62 -3.62 -23.63 -37.00
C ALA A 62 -3.12 -22.19 -36.89
N LEU A 63 -3.30 -21.53 -35.73
CA LEU A 63 -2.77 -20.19 -35.46
C LEU A 63 -1.23 -20.20 -35.43
N LEU A 64 -0.61 -21.18 -34.77
CA LEU A 64 0.85 -21.32 -34.73
C LEU A 64 1.43 -21.62 -36.12
N LEU A 65 0.76 -22.44 -36.93
CA LEU A 65 1.16 -22.69 -38.32
C LEU A 65 0.97 -21.45 -39.21
N TYR A 66 -0.08 -20.66 -39.01
CA TYR A 66 -0.28 -19.38 -39.71
C TYR A 66 0.81 -18.36 -39.35
N VAL A 67 1.16 -18.25 -38.06
CA VAL A 67 2.28 -17.43 -37.58
C VAL A 67 3.61 -17.92 -38.15
N HIS A 68 3.88 -19.22 -38.18
CA HIS A 68 5.10 -19.79 -38.76
C HIS A 68 5.16 -19.63 -40.30
N TYR A 69 4.03 -19.73 -41.00
CA TYR A 69 4.01 -19.61 -42.47
C TYR A 69 4.21 -18.17 -42.93
N ASN A 70 3.63 -17.20 -42.20
CA ASN A 70 3.80 -15.78 -42.50
C ASN A 70 5.17 -15.23 -42.03
N ASN A 71 5.73 -15.76 -40.94
CA ASN A 71 7.11 -15.49 -40.51
C ASN A 71 8.07 -16.53 -41.11
N GLY A 72 8.10 -16.61 -42.45
CA GLY A 72 8.97 -17.53 -43.18
C GLY A 72 10.46 -17.37 -42.81
N PRO A 73 11.26 -18.44 -42.88
CA PRO A 73 12.59 -18.48 -42.26
C PRO A 73 13.60 -17.55 -42.93
N GLY A 74 13.91 -16.43 -42.26
CA GLY A 74 15.02 -15.55 -42.61
C GLY A 74 16.37 -16.11 -42.17
N ASP A 75 17.13 -16.63 -43.13
CA ASP A 75 18.57 -16.94 -43.12
C ASP A 75 19.26 -17.23 -41.78
N LEU A 76 19.32 -18.53 -41.45
CA LEU A 76 20.45 -19.09 -40.71
C LEU A 76 21.48 -19.66 -41.70
N VAL A 77 22.53 -18.90 -42.01
CA VAL A 77 23.94 -19.32 -42.20
C VAL A 77 24.79 -18.12 -42.64
N ARG A 78 25.93 -17.91 -41.98
CA ARG A 78 26.97 -16.95 -42.38
C ARG A 78 28.34 -17.59 -42.18
N GLY A 79 29.00 -18.01 -43.25
CA GLY A 79 30.32 -18.66 -43.22
C GLY A 79 30.87 -18.86 -44.63
N ASP A 80 32.15 -18.49 -44.82
CA ASP A 80 32.90 -18.40 -46.08
C ASP A 80 32.28 -17.51 -47.19
N GLY A 81 33.06 -16.94 -48.11
CA GLY A 81 34.52 -16.85 -48.16
C GLY A 81 35.02 -16.71 -49.61
N GLY A 82 35.69 -15.60 -49.95
CA GLY A 82 36.25 -15.40 -51.30
C GLY A 82 36.75 -13.98 -51.57
N SER A 83 37.96 -13.86 -52.10
CA SER A 83 38.66 -12.58 -52.31
C SER A 83 38.58 -12.07 -53.74
N SER A 84 38.53 -10.75 -53.91
CA SER A 84 39.11 -10.05 -55.07
C SER A 84 39.49 -8.61 -54.68
N ALA A 85 40.51 -8.05 -55.32
CA ALA A 85 41.02 -6.71 -54.99
C ALA A 85 41.68 -6.04 -56.21
N SER A 86 41.46 -4.74 -56.37
CA SER A 86 42.28 -3.88 -57.26
C SER A 86 42.02 -2.39 -57.02
N ALA A 87 43.10 -1.61 -57.02
CA ALA A 87 43.25 -0.23 -57.51
C ALA A 87 42.04 0.74 -57.37
N SER A 88 42.04 1.73 -56.48
CA SER A 88 42.89 2.93 -56.43
C SER A 88 42.58 3.98 -57.50
N ASP A 89 42.04 5.14 -57.07
CA ASP A 89 42.40 6.43 -57.64
C ASP A 89 42.31 7.54 -56.58
N SER A 90 42.97 8.68 -56.80
CA SER A 90 43.15 9.73 -55.77
C SER A 90 42.99 11.14 -56.34
N GLU A 91 41.99 11.91 -55.88
CA GLU A 91 41.94 13.35 -56.16
C GLU A 91 41.33 14.18 -55.02
N ASN A 92 41.63 15.49 -55.00
CA ASN A 92 41.53 16.33 -53.81
C ASN A 92 40.22 17.11 -53.71
N GLN A 93 39.65 17.23 -52.50
CA GLN A 93 38.94 18.44 -52.07
C GLN A 93 38.90 18.61 -50.54
N LEU A 94 38.97 19.86 -50.09
CA LEU A 94 38.92 20.37 -48.72
C LEU A 94 37.96 21.58 -48.70
N PRO A 95 37.47 22.04 -47.53
CA PRO A 95 36.70 21.30 -46.55
C PRO A 95 35.36 22.03 -46.23
N HIS A 96 34.32 21.31 -45.80
CA HIS A 96 33.03 21.90 -45.42
C HIS A 96 32.50 21.35 -44.07
N PRO A 97 31.59 22.08 -43.40
CA PRO A 97 31.72 22.36 -41.96
C PRO A 97 31.03 21.34 -41.03
N ASP A 98 31.19 21.59 -39.72
CA ASP A 98 30.57 20.82 -38.64
C ASP A 98 29.08 20.51 -38.87
N PRO A 99 28.63 19.26 -38.61
CA PRO A 99 27.22 18.94 -38.46
C PRO A 99 26.72 19.49 -37.12
N SER A 100 26.35 20.77 -37.14
CA SER A 100 25.57 21.38 -36.06
C SER A 100 24.27 20.60 -35.84
N ALA A 101 23.80 20.58 -34.57
CA ALA A 101 22.51 20.06 -34.16
C ALA A 101 22.04 18.77 -34.87
N ARG A 102 22.44 17.60 -34.35
CA ARG A 102 21.60 16.41 -34.51
C ARG A 102 20.24 16.69 -33.87
N GLU A 103 19.26 17.02 -34.70
CA GLU A 103 17.86 17.00 -34.30
C GLU A 103 17.54 15.60 -33.76
N LEU A 104 17.17 15.53 -32.48
CA LEU A 104 16.72 14.29 -31.85
C LEU A 104 15.37 13.93 -32.46
N HIS A 105 15.38 13.06 -33.47
CA HIS A 105 14.20 12.53 -34.15
C HIS A 105 13.15 12.11 -33.12
N VAL A 106 11.97 12.75 -33.16
CA VAL A 106 10.92 12.59 -32.15
C VAL A 106 10.04 11.38 -32.45
N GLU A 107 10.67 10.24 -32.79
CA GLU A 107 10.02 9.00 -33.24
C GLU A 107 10.50 7.75 -32.47
N GLU A 108 10.65 7.88 -31.14
CA GLU A 108 10.91 6.72 -30.25
C GLU A 108 10.11 6.82 -28.93
N TYR A 109 8.83 7.17 -29.04
CA TYR A 109 7.86 7.22 -27.93
C TYR A 109 6.53 6.48 -28.26
N SER A 110 6.59 5.54 -29.20
CA SER A 110 5.50 4.65 -29.62
C SER A 110 5.64 3.21 -29.09
N GLU A 111 6.69 2.90 -28.31
CA GLU A 111 6.71 1.68 -27.50
C GLU A 111 5.67 1.75 -26.37
N SER A 112 4.99 0.63 -26.13
CA SER A 112 4.01 0.50 -25.05
C SER A 112 4.71 0.35 -23.69
N PHE A 113 5.11 1.48 -23.10
CA PHE A 113 5.80 1.49 -21.82
C PHE A 113 4.96 0.84 -20.70
N SER A 114 5.49 -0.26 -20.15
CA SER A 114 4.88 -1.01 -19.05
C SER A 114 5.72 -0.94 -17.78
N LEU A 115 5.04 -0.97 -16.63
CA LEU A 115 5.65 -0.96 -15.30
C LEU A 115 6.23 -2.34 -14.96
N PRO A 116 7.53 -2.46 -14.69
CA PRO A 116 8.11 -3.74 -14.28
C PRO A 116 7.53 -4.22 -12.94
N ARG A 117 6.96 -5.43 -12.94
CA ARG A 117 6.47 -6.12 -11.75
C ARG A 117 7.24 -7.42 -11.54
N ILE A 118 7.77 -7.62 -10.33
CA ILE A 118 8.51 -8.83 -9.96
C ILE A 118 7.53 -9.99 -9.73
N GLU A 119 7.83 -11.18 -10.23
CA GLU A 119 6.99 -12.37 -9.97
C GLU A 119 7.18 -12.91 -8.56
N GLY A 120 6.08 -13.16 -7.84
CA GLY A 120 6.12 -13.74 -6.49
C GLY A 120 6.43 -15.25 -6.46
N ILE A 121 6.05 -15.98 -7.52
CA ILE A 121 6.18 -17.43 -7.70
C ILE A 121 5.44 -18.25 -6.63
N ARG A 122 5.88 -18.24 -5.37
CA ARG A 122 5.18 -18.76 -4.19
C ARG A 122 5.79 -18.22 -2.89
N VAL A 123 5.00 -18.21 -1.81
CA VAL A 123 5.49 -17.95 -0.44
C VAL A 123 6.72 -18.81 -0.11
N GLY A 124 7.74 -18.19 0.48
CA GLY A 124 9.00 -18.83 0.84
C GLY A 124 9.93 -19.14 -0.34
N HIS A 125 9.58 -18.79 -1.58
CA HIS A 125 10.51 -18.88 -2.70
C HIS A 125 11.60 -17.81 -2.58
N VAL A 126 12.85 -18.18 -2.91
CA VAL A 126 14.02 -17.30 -2.85
C VAL A 126 14.60 -17.12 -4.26
N GLN A 127 14.68 -15.88 -4.70
CA GLN A 127 15.24 -15.46 -5.98
C GLN A 127 16.61 -14.81 -5.76
N ARG A 128 17.53 -14.99 -6.72
CA ARG A 128 18.88 -14.40 -6.68
C ARG A 128 18.92 -13.14 -7.55
N VAL A 129 19.12 -11.97 -6.93
CA VAL A 129 19.02 -10.66 -7.59
C VAL A 129 20.33 -9.86 -7.49
N SER A 130 20.76 -9.25 -8.59
CA SER A 130 22.00 -8.47 -8.69
C SER A 130 21.72 -6.97 -8.53
N ILE A 131 21.48 -6.55 -7.29
CA ILE A 131 21.10 -5.16 -6.94
C ILE A 131 22.32 -4.22 -6.92
N VAL A 132 23.50 -4.74 -6.60
CA VAL A 132 24.75 -3.99 -6.47
C VAL A 132 25.83 -4.71 -7.30
N PRO A 133 26.71 -4.00 -8.03
CA PRO A 133 27.79 -4.64 -8.79
C PRO A 133 28.58 -5.65 -7.95
N ASN A 134 28.79 -6.83 -8.53
CA ASN A 134 29.53 -7.95 -7.92
C ASN A 134 28.94 -8.53 -6.60
N LYS A 135 27.74 -8.13 -6.16
CA LYS A 135 27.04 -8.71 -5.00
C LYS A 135 25.64 -9.21 -5.36
N ILE A 136 25.49 -10.53 -5.42
CA ILE A 136 24.19 -11.20 -5.49
C ILE A 136 23.53 -11.13 -4.12
N HIS A 137 22.25 -10.74 -4.09
CA HIS A 137 21.40 -10.73 -2.91
C HIS A 137 20.32 -11.81 -3.05
N GLU A 138 19.79 -12.28 -1.93
CA GLU A 138 18.65 -13.18 -1.88
C GLU A 138 17.38 -12.37 -1.61
N MET A 139 16.34 -12.61 -2.39
CA MET A 139 15.04 -11.97 -2.29
C MET A 139 13.98 -13.05 -2.03
N ARG A 140 13.38 -13.03 -0.85
CA ARG A 140 12.41 -14.02 -0.38
C ARG A 140 10.99 -13.49 -0.52
N THR A 141 10.11 -14.22 -1.20
CA THR A 141 8.68 -13.89 -1.25
C THR A 141 8.04 -14.21 0.11
N LEU A 142 7.44 -13.21 0.77
CA LEU A 142 6.76 -13.39 2.06
C LEU A 142 5.25 -13.64 1.91
N SER A 143 4.60 -12.96 0.96
CA SER A 143 3.19 -13.18 0.61
C SER A 143 2.94 -12.91 -0.88
N LEU A 144 1.82 -13.43 -1.39
CA LEU A 144 1.34 -13.15 -2.76
C LEU A 144 0.23 -12.09 -2.78
N LYS A 145 -0.51 -11.95 -1.68
CA LYS A 145 -1.49 -10.89 -1.42
C LYS A 145 -1.19 -10.26 -0.04
N PRO A 146 -0.57 -9.07 0.07
CA PRO A 146 -0.03 -8.29 -1.04
C PRO A 146 1.20 -9.01 -1.60
N LEU A 147 1.60 -8.63 -2.80
CA LEU A 147 2.83 -9.13 -3.40
C LEU A 147 4.04 -8.50 -2.70
N LEU A 148 4.61 -9.22 -1.73
CA LEU A 148 5.60 -8.72 -0.77
C LEU A 148 6.87 -9.59 -0.76
N PHE A 149 8.01 -8.92 -0.78
CA PHE A 149 9.35 -9.51 -0.75
C PHE A 149 10.19 -8.95 0.40
N GLU A 150 11.14 -9.76 0.85
CA GLU A 150 12.17 -9.41 1.83
C GLU A 150 13.55 -9.61 1.20
N ILE A 151 14.44 -8.63 1.39
CA ILE A 151 15.82 -8.64 0.88
C ILE A 151 16.78 -8.36 2.06
N PRO A 152 17.30 -9.41 2.72
CA PRO A 152 18.26 -9.25 3.80
C PRO A 152 19.59 -8.62 3.33
N GLY A 153 20.17 -7.74 4.16
CA GLY A 153 21.47 -7.11 3.88
C GLY A 153 21.49 -6.27 2.58
N PHE A 154 20.36 -5.62 2.26
CA PHE A 154 20.21 -4.64 1.18
C PHE A 154 20.96 -3.32 1.47
N LEU A 155 21.11 -2.96 2.75
CA LEU A 155 22.08 -1.96 3.23
C LEU A 155 23.11 -2.63 4.16
N THR A 156 24.27 -2.00 4.37
CA THR A 156 25.17 -2.33 5.48
C THR A 156 24.80 -1.54 6.75
N GLU A 157 25.31 -1.97 7.91
CA GLU A 157 25.09 -1.25 9.18
C GLU A 157 25.71 0.16 9.17
N GLU A 158 26.75 0.41 8.37
CA GLU A 158 27.34 1.73 8.14
C GLU A 158 26.34 2.62 7.39
N GLU A 159 25.75 2.11 6.31
CA GLU A 159 24.75 2.84 5.53
C GLU A 159 23.50 3.15 6.35
N CYS A 160 23.01 2.18 7.13
CA CYS A 160 21.91 2.39 8.07
C CYS A 160 22.23 3.50 9.09
N ARG A 161 23.41 3.45 9.72
CA ARG A 161 23.87 4.48 10.67
C ARG A 161 24.00 5.85 10.02
N MET A 162 24.51 5.94 8.78
CA MET A 162 24.60 7.20 8.04
C MET A 162 23.22 7.80 7.72
N VAL A 163 22.23 6.98 7.33
CA VAL A 163 20.85 7.48 7.08
C VAL A 163 20.22 7.99 8.38
N VAL A 164 20.39 7.29 9.49
CA VAL A 164 19.91 7.74 10.82
C VAL A 164 20.58 9.06 11.24
N GLN A 165 21.90 9.19 11.09
CA GLN A 165 22.61 10.42 11.40
C GLN A 165 22.15 11.62 10.55
N LEU A 166 21.92 11.41 9.24
CA LEU A 166 21.41 12.47 8.36
C LEU A 166 19.98 12.90 8.76
N ALA A 167 19.14 11.97 9.19
CA ALA A 167 17.81 12.27 9.73
C ALA A 167 17.88 13.04 11.06
N GLN A 168 18.78 12.65 11.96
CA GLN A 168 19.02 13.36 13.23
C GLN A 168 19.55 14.78 13.01
N LEU A 169 20.50 14.97 12.09
CA LEU A 169 21.08 16.28 11.75
C LEU A 169 20.07 17.21 11.07
N LYS A 170 19.11 16.69 10.31
CA LYS A 170 18.01 17.48 9.74
C LYS A 170 16.97 17.87 10.80
N GLY A 171 16.86 17.10 11.89
CA GLY A 171 15.77 17.20 12.86
C GLY A 171 14.56 16.34 12.45
N LEU A 172 13.87 15.84 13.47
CA LEU A 172 12.64 15.06 13.35
C LEU A 172 11.43 15.90 13.82
N MET A 173 10.26 15.61 13.27
CA MET A 173 8.96 16.18 13.67
C MET A 173 8.05 15.03 14.12
N ASP A 174 7.19 15.26 15.12
CA ASP A 174 6.17 14.28 15.51
C ASP A 174 5.16 14.05 14.37
N SER A 175 4.71 12.81 14.18
CA SER A 175 3.80 12.45 13.07
C SER A 175 2.37 12.94 13.24
N GLN A 176 1.93 13.25 14.47
CA GLN A 176 0.67 13.95 14.75
C GLN A 176 0.92 15.06 15.78
N THR A 177 0.66 16.30 15.39
CA THR A 177 0.78 17.47 16.28
C THR A 177 -0.26 17.38 17.38
N THR A 178 0.17 17.35 18.65
CA THR A 178 -0.76 17.48 19.78
C THR A 178 -1.46 18.83 19.69
N ALA A 179 -2.80 18.85 19.68
CA ALA A 179 -3.57 20.08 19.59
C ALA A 179 -3.16 21.04 20.74
N PRO A 180 -2.69 22.27 20.44
CA PRO A 180 -2.06 23.11 21.45
C PRO A 180 -3.08 23.58 22.49
N SER A 181 -2.80 23.30 23.76
CA SER A 181 -3.59 23.76 24.88
C SER A 181 -3.51 25.29 25.02
N GLN A 182 -4.58 25.97 24.61
CA GLN A 182 -4.93 27.38 24.88
C GLN A 182 -3.77 28.40 25.00
N GLY A 183 -3.69 29.35 24.06
CA GLY A 183 -3.22 30.69 24.40
C GLY A 183 -2.06 31.30 23.61
N GLN A 184 -1.78 30.88 22.38
CA GLN A 184 -0.99 31.69 21.45
C GLN A 184 -1.57 31.62 20.04
N VAL A 185 -1.82 32.80 19.45
CA VAL A 185 -2.34 32.97 18.10
C VAL A 185 -1.20 33.45 17.21
N GLU A 186 -0.64 32.59 16.36
CA GLU A 186 0.10 33.04 15.20
C GLU A 186 0.12 32.00 14.05
N SER A 187 -0.45 32.41 12.92
CA SER A 187 -0.32 31.88 11.55
C SER A 187 0.18 30.43 11.34
N ASN A 188 -0.71 29.45 11.50
CA ASN A 188 -0.87 28.34 10.54
C ASN A 188 -2.24 27.68 10.79
N GLN A 189 -3.21 27.91 9.90
CA GLN A 189 -4.54 27.31 10.01
C GLN A 189 -4.55 25.87 9.48
N PRO A 190 -4.98 24.88 10.27
CA PRO A 190 -5.61 23.68 9.72
C PRO A 190 -6.93 24.10 9.06
N LEU A 191 -7.30 23.48 7.93
CA LEU A 191 -8.59 23.75 7.31
C LEU A 191 -9.76 23.30 8.20
N LEU A 192 -10.77 24.16 8.31
CA LEU A 192 -12.16 23.85 8.64
C LEU A 192 -12.44 23.26 10.05
N SER A 193 -12.53 24.13 11.06
CA SER A 193 -13.25 23.85 12.31
C SER A 193 -14.77 23.94 12.06
N LEU A 194 -15.38 22.85 11.58
CA LEU A 194 -16.81 22.82 11.23
C LEU A 194 -17.73 22.63 12.45
N SER A 195 -18.90 23.26 12.40
CA SER A 195 -19.95 23.25 13.41
C SER A 195 -20.73 21.93 13.46
N THR A 196 -21.46 21.65 14.55
CA THR A 196 -22.27 20.43 14.69
C THR A 196 -23.27 20.22 13.56
N GLU A 197 -23.85 21.31 13.03
CA GLU A 197 -24.77 21.31 11.90
C GLU A 197 -24.06 20.96 10.58
N GLU A 198 -22.85 21.49 10.33
CA GLU A 198 -22.01 21.08 9.20
C GLU A 198 -21.50 19.64 9.37
N VAL A 199 -21.25 19.20 10.61
CA VAL A 199 -20.90 17.82 10.94
C VAL A 199 -22.01 16.84 10.57
N PHE A 200 -23.25 17.21 10.85
CA PHE A 200 -24.41 16.44 10.39
C PHE A 200 -24.49 16.42 8.85
N SER A 201 -24.37 17.58 8.20
CA SER A 201 -24.59 17.73 6.75
C SER A 201 -23.57 17.03 5.84
N LEU A 202 -22.36 16.68 6.32
CA LEU A 202 -21.41 15.87 5.54
C LEU A 202 -21.42 14.38 5.92
N LEU A 203 -22.08 14.00 7.02
CA LEU A 203 -22.39 12.60 7.32
C LEU A 203 -23.67 12.15 6.62
N ASP A 204 -24.59 13.08 6.33
CA ASP A 204 -25.87 12.85 5.65
C ASP A 204 -25.65 12.70 4.13
N LEU A 205 -25.16 11.53 3.73
CA LEU A 205 -24.73 11.23 2.36
C LEU A 205 -25.88 11.25 1.36
N ASN A 206 -27.11 10.95 1.81
CA ASN A 206 -28.29 10.90 0.96
C ASN A 206 -29.16 12.18 1.03
N GLN A 207 -28.94 13.03 2.04
CA GLN A 207 -29.61 14.31 2.29
C GLN A 207 -31.10 14.19 2.67
N ASP A 208 -31.51 13.10 3.34
CA ASP A 208 -32.86 12.92 3.90
C ASP A 208 -33.07 13.51 5.31
N GLY A 209 -32.00 13.95 5.97
CA GLY A 209 -32.05 14.52 7.33
C GLY A 209 -32.01 13.49 8.46
N LEU A 210 -31.66 12.23 8.19
CA LEU A 210 -31.65 11.11 9.14
C LEU A 210 -30.35 10.30 9.03
N LEU A 211 -29.37 10.53 9.91
CA LEU A 211 -28.10 9.79 9.85
C LEU A 211 -28.28 8.30 10.16
N GLN A 212 -27.86 7.47 9.22
CA GLN A 212 -27.97 6.02 9.25
C GLN A 212 -26.61 5.35 9.54
N LYS A 213 -26.63 4.11 10.07
CA LYS A 213 -25.40 3.42 10.51
C LYS A 213 -24.37 3.27 9.38
N GLN A 214 -24.84 3.04 8.16
CA GLN A 214 -24.04 2.88 6.96
C GLN A 214 -23.28 4.16 6.58
N GLU A 215 -23.84 5.33 6.85
CA GLU A 215 -23.28 6.64 6.49
C GLU A 215 -22.27 7.12 7.53
N ILE A 216 -22.57 6.88 8.81
CA ILE A 216 -21.61 7.07 9.91
C ILE A 216 -20.40 6.15 9.74
N VAL A 217 -20.61 4.90 9.28
CA VAL A 217 -19.53 3.93 9.04
C VAL A 217 -18.77 4.18 7.73
N SER A 218 -19.38 4.70 6.66
CA SER A 218 -18.64 5.05 5.44
C SER A 218 -17.63 6.17 5.71
N HIS A 219 -18.02 7.20 6.46
CA HIS A 219 -17.12 8.30 6.83
C HIS A 219 -16.02 7.90 7.83
N SER A 220 -16.17 6.82 8.60
CA SER A 220 -15.09 6.26 9.44
C SER A 220 -13.81 5.90 8.66
N ARG A 221 -13.93 5.72 7.34
CA ARG A 221 -12.88 5.25 6.42
C ARG A 221 -12.15 6.40 5.71
N SER A 222 -12.66 7.63 5.82
CA SER A 222 -11.95 8.83 5.36
C SER A 222 -10.62 8.97 6.12
N ARG A 223 -9.53 9.16 5.37
CA ARG A 223 -8.19 8.91 5.92
C ARG A 223 -7.62 10.06 6.73
N ASP A 224 -7.99 11.28 6.34
CA ASP A 224 -7.43 12.54 6.83
C ASP A 224 -7.50 12.68 8.35
N GLY A 225 -8.54 12.10 8.99
CA GLY A 225 -8.67 12.05 10.46
C GLY A 225 -8.83 13.42 11.13
N THR A 226 -8.93 14.48 10.33
CA THR A 226 -9.02 15.90 10.71
C THR A 226 -10.34 16.29 11.38
N TRP A 227 -11.34 15.40 11.39
CA TRP A 227 -12.73 15.82 11.46
C TRP A 227 -13.61 15.08 12.46
N LEU A 228 -13.48 13.75 12.57
CA LEU A 228 -14.17 12.94 13.57
C LEU A 228 -13.18 12.01 14.26
N SER A 229 -13.07 12.16 15.58
CA SER A 229 -12.23 11.27 16.41
C SER A 229 -12.85 9.87 16.52
N ALA A 230 -12.02 8.88 16.85
CA ALA A 230 -12.49 7.52 17.08
C ALA A 230 -13.53 7.43 18.21
N ASP A 231 -13.40 8.26 19.25
CA ASP A 231 -14.37 8.26 20.36
C ASP A 231 -15.61 9.11 20.04
N ASN A 232 -15.49 10.19 19.25
CA ASN A 232 -16.67 10.88 18.70
C ASN A 232 -17.50 9.89 17.87
N LEU A 233 -16.85 9.09 17.03
CA LEU A 233 -17.54 8.11 16.18
C LEU A 233 -18.13 6.94 16.98
N ARG A 234 -17.43 6.46 18.02
CA ARG A 234 -18.00 5.51 19.00
C ARG A 234 -19.21 6.10 19.73
N GLN A 235 -19.16 7.37 20.12
CA GLN A 235 -20.24 8.06 20.82
C GLN A 235 -21.47 8.24 19.91
N ILE A 236 -21.25 8.63 18.64
CA ILE A 236 -22.30 8.69 17.60
C ILE A 236 -22.93 7.31 17.38
N LEU A 237 -22.13 6.24 17.20
CA LEU A 237 -22.65 4.87 17.03
C LEU A 237 -23.38 4.36 18.28
N THR A 238 -22.89 4.67 19.49
CA THR A 238 -23.56 4.30 20.75
C THR A 238 -24.90 5.03 20.90
N GLY A 239 -24.95 6.31 20.52
CA GLY A 239 -26.19 7.09 20.48
C GLY A 239 -27.20 6.54 19.46
N LEU A 240 -26.71 6.12 18.28
CA LEU A 240 -27.52 5.48 17.25
C LEU A 240 -28.11 4.13 17.71
N GLU A 241 -27.32 3.32 18.41
CA GLU A 241 -27.77 2.02 18.97
C GLU A 241 -28.67 2.18 20.19
N ALA A 242 -28.63 3.33 20.88
CA ALA A 242 -29.60 3.71 21.90
C ALA A 242 -30.91 4.29 21.32
N CYS A 243 -30.93 4.73 20.06
CA CYS A 243 -32.14 5.23 19.40
C CYS A 243 -33.01 4.06 18.88
N PRO A 244 -34.28 3.92 19.33
CA PRO A 244 -35.16 2.81 18.93
C PRO A 244 -35.59 2.85 17.45
N THR A 245 -35.28 3.95 16.76
CA THR A 245 -35.45 4.16 15.30
C THR A 245 -34.30 3.61 14.46
N GLY A 246 -33.13 3.37 15.05
CA GLY A 246 -31.90 3.02 14.31
C GLY A 246 -31.36 4.14 13.40
N MET A 247 -31.84 5.38 13.58
CA MET A 247 -31.52 6.57 12.79
C MET A 247 -31.46 7.81 13.71
N LEU A 248 -30.53 8.73 13.47
CA LEU A 248 -30.35 9.96 14.26
C LEU A 248 -30.81 11.20 13.47
N THR A 249 -31.80 11.93 13.98
CA THR A 249 -32.12 13.29 13.49
C THR A 249 -31.04 14.30 13.90
N LEU A 250 -30.95 15.45 13.23
CA LEU A 250 -30.03 16.55 13.60
C LEU A 250 -30.14 16.95 15.09
N GLY A 251 -31.35 16.98 15.65
CA GLY A 251 -31.59 17.31 17.06
C GLY A 251 -31.18 16.21 18.05
N GLU A 252 -31.06 14.96 17.60
CA GLU A 252 -30.52 13.85 18.39
C GLU A 252 -29.00 13.78 18.24
N PHE A 253 -28.50 13.87 17.01
CA PHE A 253 -27.08 13.96 16.71
C PHE A 253 -26.42 15.06 17.53
N ARG A 254 -27.02 16.26 17.60
CA ARG A 254 -26.51 17.34 18.44
C ARG A 254 -26.43 16.98 19.93
N ARG A 255 -27.37 16.22 20.48
CA ARG A 255 -27.29 15.74 21.88
C ARG A 255 -26.21 14.67 22.10
N VAL A 256 -25.84 13.94 21.05
CA VAL A 256 -24.79 12.92 21.08
C VAL A 256 -23.41 13.52 20.80
N TYR A 257 -23.32 14.56 19.98
CA TYR A 257 -22.07 15.18 19.53
C TYR A 257 -21.62 16.40 20.35
N ASP A 258 -22.55 17.24 20.80
CA ASP A 258 -22.28 18.52 21.50
C ASP A 258 -22.02 18.30 23.01
N VAL A 259 -21.03 17.44 23.33
CA VAL A 259 -20.50 17.23 24.69
C VAL A 259 -19.12 17.88 24.81
N SER A 260 -19.05 19.15 24.43
CA SER A 260 -17.83 19.95 24.58
C SER A 260 -17.67 20.45 26.03
N GLN A 261 -16.46 20.33 26.57
CA GLN A 261 -15.99 21.00 27.80
C GLN A 261 -16.68 20.65 29.15
N ASN A 262 -16.55 19.42 29.67
CA ASN A 262 -16.58 19.21 31.14
C ASN A 262 -15.91 17.91 31.66
N PRO A 263 -14.76 17.97 32.37
CA PRO A 263 -14.10 16.80 32.94
C PRO A 263 -14.60 16.47 34.37
N GLY A 264 -15.67 15.66 34.48
CA GLY A 264 -16.36 15.37 35.74
C GLY A 264 -16.22 13.93 36.28
N HIS A 265 -15.09 13.62 36.93
CA HIS A 265 -14.84 12.46 37.81
C HIS A 265 -15.70 11.17 37.67
N GLN A 266 -15.11 10.11 37.11
CA GLN A 266 -15.19 8.77 37.74
C GLN A 266 -13.95 7.88 37.46
N GLN A 267 -13.13 7.74 38.50
CA GLN A 267 -12.18 6.66 38.82
C GLN A 267 -11.49 5.84 37.69
N SER A 268 -10.23 6.19 37.42
CA SER A 268 -9.10 5.25 37.27
C SER A 268 -9.25 4.07 36.27
N GLY A 269 -9.39 4.36 34.98
CA GLY A 269 -9.17 3.41 33.89
C GLY A 269 -8.40 4.06 32.73
N LYS A 270 -7.18 3.56 32.44
CA LYS A 270 -6.24 3.94 31.36
C LYS A 270 -6.75 5.02 30.37
N LEU A 271 -6.20 6.23 30.46
CA LEU A 271 -6.40 7.28 29.45
C LEU A 271 -5.79 6.86 28.10
N HIS A 272 -6.61 6.31 27.20
CA HIS A 272 -6.15 5.77 25.92
C HIS A 272 -6.13 6.88 24.86
N SER A 273 -4.96 7.47 24.62
CA SER A 273 -4.80 8.58 23.66
C SER A 273 -5.10 8.14 22.22
N GLN A 274 -6.00 8.84 21.54
CA GLN A 274 -6.64 8.51 20.25
C GLN A 274 -5.72 8.59 19.00
N PHE A 275 -4.40 8.48 19.14
CA PHE A 275 -3.46 8.60 18.02
C PHE A 275 -3.61 7.42 17.05
N LYS A 276 -3.76 7.70 15.74
CA LYS A 276 -3.70 6.66 14.69
C LYS A 276 -2.25 6.20 14.44
N GLU A 277 -1.30 7.11 14.57
CA GLU A 277 0.13 6.85 14.61
C GLU A 277 0.76 7.69 15.72
N ARG A 278 1.76 7.15 16.42
CA ARG A 278 2.68 7.95 17.23
C ARG A 278 4.10 7.57 16.87
N SER A 279 4.82 8.50 16.23
CA SER A 279 6.18 8.34 15.73
C SER A 279 6.84 9.71 15.50
N LYS A 280 8.13 9.73 15.18
CA LYS A 280 8.87 10.95 14.80
C LYS A 280 9.55 10.75 13.45
N HIS A 281 9.33 11.63 12.49
CA HIS A 281 9.80 11.46 11.11
C HIS A 281 10.51 12.70 10.55
N THR A 282 11.23 12.50 9.44
CA THR A 282 11.79 13.57 8.59
C THR A 282 11.97 13.08 7.16
N TRP A 283 12.39 13.96 6.26
CA TRP A 283 12.45 13.69 4.82
C TRP A 283 13.83 14.00 4.23
N LEU A 284 14.50 13.01 3.65
CA LEU A 284 15.84 13.13 3.07
C LEU A 284 15.80 13.14 1.53
N TYR A 285 16.40 14.18 0.94
CA TYR A 285 16.47 14.34 -0.51
C TYR A 285 17.50 13.40 -1.14
N GLN A 286 17.15 12.76 -2.27
CA GLN A 286 17.99 11.78 -2.98
C GLN A 286 18.37 12.22 -4.42
N GLY A 287 18.48 13.53 -4.65
CA GLY A 287 18.91 14.11 -5.93
C GLY A 287 20.34 14.66 -5.91
N GLY A 288 20.68 15.48 -6.90
CA GLY A 288 22.01 16.11 -7.00
C GLY A 288 22.36 16.90 -5.73
N GLY A 289 23.61 16.80 -5.28
CA GLY A 289 24.07 17.40 -4.02
C GLY A 289 23.70 16.63 -2.74
N SER A 290 22.92 15.55 -2.81
CA SER A 290 22.67 14.68 -1.64
C SER A 290 23.86 13.78 -1.32
N HIS A 291 23.93 13.29 -0.07
CA HIS A 291 25.01 12.43 0.40
C HIS A 291 25.07 11.10 -0.39
N HIS A 292 26.27 10.60 -0.67
CA HIS A 292 26.50 9.45 -1.56
C HIS A 292 25.73 8.16 -1.17
N VAL A 293 25.48 7.94 0.12
CA VAL A 293 24.65 6.82 0.61
C VAL A 293 23.19 6.95 0.13
N LEU A 294 22.63 8.16 0.10
CA LEU A 294 21.26 8.42 -0.34
C LEU A 294 21.09 8.23 -1.86
N LEU A 295 22.12 8.61 -2.63
CA LEU A 295 22.20 8.34 -4.08
C LEU A 295 22.33 6.84 -4.36
N THR A 296 23.24 6.17 -3.64
CA THR A 296 23.43 4.70 -3.72
C THR A 296 22.14 3.96 -3.40
N LEU A 297 21.42 4.37 -2.35
CA LEU A 297 20.16 3.76 -1.94
C LEU A 297 19.08 3.88 -3.03
N ARG A 298 18.92 5.07 -3.62
CA ARG A 298 17.99 5.30 -4.75
C ARG A 298 18.38 4.47 -5.98
N ASN A 299 19.67 4.34 -6.27
CA ASN A 299 20.15 3.49 -7.36
C ASN A 299 19.87 1.99 -7.09
N ARG A 300 19.98 1.52 -5.84
CA ARG A 300 19.56 0.16 -5.47
C ARG A 300 18.06 -0.07 -5.61
N VAL A 301 17.22 0.92 -5.29
CA VAL A 301 15.76 0.86 -5.57
C VAL A 301 15.48 0.74 -7.06
N ILE A 302 16.16 1.53 -7.90
CA ILE A 302 16.08 1.45 -9.37
C ILE A 302 16.50 0.05 -9.86
N SER A 303 17.63 -0.49 -9.39
CA SER A 303 18.12 -1.81 -9.80
C SER A 303 17.27 -2.99 -9.29
N LEU A 304 16.67 -2.89 -8.10
CA LEU A 304 15.75 -3.90 -7.55
C LEU A 304 14.42 -3.91 -8.31
N THR A 305 13.76 -2.75 -8.42
CA THR A 305 12.42 -2.62 -9.01
C THR A 305 12.43 -2.62 -10.54
N ARG A 306 13.60 -2.38 -11.16
CA ARG A 306 13.80 -2.13 -12.60
C ARG A 306 13.04 -0.91 -13.15
N MET A 307 12.49 -0.07 -12.28
CA MET A 307 11.75 1.15 -12.67
C MET A 307 12.68 2.19 -13.33
N PRO A 308 12.17 3.01 -14.28
CA PRO A 308 12.97 4.07 -14.89
C PRO A 308 13.53 5.04 -13.85
N SER A 309 14.82 5.38 -13.99
CA SER A 309 15.53 6.31 -13.10
C SER A 309 14.91 7.71 -13.02
N ALA A 310 14.19 8.11 -14.09
CA ALA A 310 13.38 9.31 -14.16
C ALA A 310 12.12 9.22 -13.29
N LEU A 311 11.43 8.07 -13.26
CA LEU A 311 10.19 7.88 -12.49
C LEU A 311 10.50 7.82 -10.98
N VAL A 312 11.45 6.99 -10.57
CA VAL A 312 11.98 6.98 -9.19
C VAL A 312 12.64 8.34 -8.84
N GLY A 313 13.11 9.09 -9.84
CA GLY A 313 13.68 10.43 -9.71
C GLY A 313 12.70 11.61 -9.72
N LEU A 314 11.40 11.31 -9.69
CA LEU A 314 10.28 12.25 -9.54
C LEU A 314 9.30 11.80 -8.44
N SER A 315 9.61 10.71 -7.75
CA SER A 315 8.87 10.20 -6.60
C SER A 315 9.22 10.99 -5.32
N GLU A 316 8.47 10.74 -4.25
CA GLU A 316 8.66 11.34 -2.93
C GLU A 316 10.10 11.18 -2.39
N PRO A 317 10.61 12.14 -1.60
CA PRO A 317 11.89 12.00 -0.92
C PRO A 317 11.84 10.88 0.13
N LEU A 318 13.01 10.34 0.50
CA LEU A 318 13.11 9.25 1.48
C LEU A 318 12.57 9.72 2.84
N GLN A 319 11.42 9.21 3.26
CA GLN A 319 10.94 9.42 4.61
C GLN A 319 11.80 8.57 5.56
N VAL A 320 12.24 9.13 6.69
CA VAL A 320 12.92 8.38 7.76
C VAL A 320 12.09 8.53 9.03
N ILE A 321 11.69 7.41 9.64
CA ILE A 321 10.82 7.36 10.80
C ILE A 321 11.54 6.69 11.97
N ARG A 322 11.27 7.21 13.18
CA ARG A 322 11.75 6.74 14.46
C ARG A 322 10.55 6.45 15.36
N TYR A 323 10.49 5.25 15.94
CA TYR A 323 9.52 4.87 16.97
C TYR A 323 10.28 4.65 18.30
N GLU A 324 9.90 5.41 19.33
CA GLU A 324 10.40 5.26 20.71
C GLU A 324 9.61 4.17 21.47
N LEU A 325 9.75 4.09 22.80
CA LEU A 325 9.11 3.04 23.59
C LEU A 325 7.59 3.15 23.55
N GLY A 326 6.92 2.10 23.04
CA GLY A 326 5.47 2.02 22.91
C GLY A 326 4.89 2.76 21.71
N ASP A 327 5.73 3.34 20.85
CA ASP A 327 5.32 3.99 19.59
C ASP A 327 4.94 2.96 18.53
N PHE A 328 3.98 3.31 17.66
CA PHE A 328 3.27 2.42 16.76
C PHE A 328 2.64 3.19 15.58
N SER A 329 2.23 2.48 14.53
CA SER A 329 1.36 3.01 13.46
C SER A 329 0.25 2.00 13.14
N ASN A 330 -1.01 2.42 13.21
CA ASN A 330 -2.15 1.56 12.90
C ASN A 330 -2.21 1.18 11.41
N ALA A 331 -2.92 0.09 11.10
CA ALA A 331 -2.85 -0.48 9.77
C ALA A 331 -3.52 0.41 8.70
N HIS A 332 -2.79 0.69 7.63
CA HIS A 332 -3.18 1.56 6.52
C HIS A 332 -2.65 1.02 5.18
N HIS A 333 -2.95 1.74 4.09
CA HIS A 333 -2.34 1.52 2.77
C HIS A 333 -1.52 2.77 2.46
N ASP A 334 -0.43 2.66 1.71
CA ASP A 334 0.35 3.85 1.36
C ASP A 334 -0.35 4.76 0.36
N SER A 335 -1.08 4.20 -0.60
CA SER A 335 -1.92 4.96 -1.53
C SER A 335 -3.31 5.24 -0.95
N SER A 336 -3.95 6.30 -1.44
CA SER A 336 -5.41 6.49 -1.34
C SER A 336 -6.15 5.66 -2.40
N PRO A 337 -7.44 5.34 -2.21
CA PRO A 337 -8.29 4.89 -3.31
C PRO A 337 -8.41 5.98 -4.38
N SER A 338 -8.45 5.58 -5.65
CA SER A 338 -8.59 6.48 -6.80
C SER A 338 -10.05 6.61 -7.23
N HIS A 339 -10.53 7.85 -7.34
CA HIS A 339 -11.87 8.17 -7.85
C HIS A 339 -11.79 9.18 -9.01
N SER A 340 -12.88 9.38 -9.76
CA SER A 340 -12.91 10.28 -10.92
C SER A 340 -12.65 11.76 -10.61
N GLU A 341 -12.68 12.15 -9.34
CA GLU A 341 -12.53 13.54 -8.86
C GLU A 341 -11.21 13.77 -8.09
N THR A 342 -10.41 12.71 -7.89
CA THR A 342 -9.12 12.74 -7.18
C THR A 342 -7.96 12.93 -8.16
N ILE A 343 -6.94 13.72 -7.79
CA ILE A 343 -5.69 13.86 -8.55
C ILE A 343 -4.46 13.44 -7.74
N CYS A 344 -3.53 12.71 -8.37
CA CYS A 344 -2.27 12.36 -7.73
C CYS A 344 -1.42 13.60 -7.44
N ALA A 345 -1.07 13.82 -6.18
CA ALA A 345 -0.32 15.01 -5.75
C ALA A 345 1.01 15.19 -6.50
N HIS A 346 1.69 14.09 -6.87
CA HIS A 346 2.95 14.16 -7.62
C HIS A 346 2.78 14.63 -9.07
N THR A 347 1.62 14.41 -9.71
CA THR A 347 1.35 14.86 -11.09
C THR A 347 0.53 16.15 -11.19
N GLN A 348 0.11 16.76 -10.08
CA GLN A 348 -0.80 17.92 -10.04
C GLN A 348 -0.43 19.02 -11.07
N LEU A 349 0.86 19.34 -11.22
CA LEU A 349 1.39 20.31 -12.19
C LEU A 349 1.03 20.03 -13.67
N ALA A 350 0.74 18.78 -14.01
CA ALA A 350 0.31 18.33 -15.33
C ALA A 350 -1.21 18.16 -15.45
N GLY A 351 -1.95 18.21 -14.35
CA GLY A 351 -3.39 17.98 -14.32
C GLY A 351 -4.22 19.16 -14.83
N ASN A 352 -5.53 18.92 -14.93
CA ASN A 352 -6.50 19.99 -15.08
C ASN A 352 -6.93 20.47 -13.68
N ALA A 353 -7.04 21.78 -13.48
CA ALA A 353 -7.37 22.40 -12.19
C ALA A 353 -8.87 22.27 -11.79
N SER A 354 -9.45 21.11 -12.06
CA SER A 354 -10.87 20.76 -11.82
C SER A 354 -11.04 19.56 -10.89
N ALA A 355 -9.94 18.92 -10.46
CA ALA A 355 -9.97 17.91 -9.42
C ALA A 355 -10.22 18.56 -8.05
N LEU A 356 -11.06 17.92 -7.22
CA LEU A 356 -11.50 18.46 -5.93
C LEU A 356 -10.59 18.05 -4.77
N THR A 357 -9.86 16.95 -4.91
CA THR A 357 -9.04 16.36 -3.84
C THR A 357 -7.69 15.86 -4.36
N GLU A 358 -6.62 16.15 -3.63
CA GLU A 358 -5.29 15.58 -3.87
C GLU A 358 -5.13 14.25 -3.14
N VAL A 359 -4.48 13.27 -3.78
CA VAL A 359 -4.28 11.93 -3.24
C VAL A 359 -2.85 11.42 -3.39
N SER A 360 -2.44 10.51 -2.50
CA SER A 360 -1.17 9.79 -2.59
C SER A 360 -1.29 8.61 -3.56
N CYS A 361 -0.52 8.62 -4.63
CA CYS A 361 -0.47 7.56 -5.64
C CYS A 361 0.92 6.92 -5.63
N ARG A 362 1.06 5.77 -4.95
CA ARG A 362 2.33 5.10 -4.65
C ARG A 362 2.27 3.65 -5.12
N TYR A 363 2.74 3.38 -6.34
CA TYR A 363 2.60 2.05 -6.97
C TYR A 363 3.23 0.92 -6.16
N LEU A 364 4.39 1.19 -5.57
CA LEU A 364 5.11 0.29 -4.67
C LEU A 364 5.81 1.07 -3.55
N THR A 365 6.16 0.34 -2.50
CA THR A 365 6.88 0.83 -1.33
C THR A 365 8.12 -0.03 -1.10
N VAL A 366 9.25 0.62 -0.85
CA VAL A 366 10.45 -0.03 -0.33
C VAL A 366 10.73 0.50 1.07
N LEU A 367 10.55 -0.35 2.08
CA LEU A 367 10.83 -0.05 3.49
C LEU A 367 12.20 -0.61 3.86
N PHE A 368 13.03 0.20 4.53
CA PHE A 368 14.35 -0.19 5.01
C PHE A 368 14.36 -0.23 6.53
N TYR A 369 14.74 -1.36 7.13
CA TYR A 369 15.03 -1.41 8.56
C TYR A 369 16.43 -0.82 8.82
N LEU A 370 16.49 0.32 9.50
CA LEU A 370 17.73 1.02 9.84
C LEU A 370 18.25 0.65 11.24
N SER A 371 17.42 0.03 12.08
CA SER A 371 17.85 -0.63 13.31
C SER A 371 17.19 -2.00 13.47
N SER A 372 17.87 -2.89 14.18
CA SER A 372 17.27 -4.12 14.72
C SER A 372 16.53 -3.78 16.01
N VAL A 373 15.34 -4.36 16.21
CA VAL A 373 14.54 -4.16 17.43
C VAL A 373 14.58 -5.43 18.28
N GLU A 374 14.75 -5.29 19.60
CA GLU A 374 14.84 -6.45 20.48
C GLU A 374 13.47 -7.13 20.66
N GLU A 375 12.42 -6.34 20.92
CA GLU A 375 11.08 -6.82 21.26
C GLU A 375 10.02 -5.84 20.78
N GLY A 376 8.96 -6.34 20.13
CA GLY A 376 7.96 -5.50 19.46
C GLY A 376 8.50 -4.84 18.19
N GLY A 377 7.79 -3.81 17.72
CA GLY A 377 8.19 -3.03 16.54
C GLY A 377 8.03 -3.75 15.20
N GLU A 378 7.42 -4.94 15.16
CA GLU A 378 7.19 -5.69 13.92
C GLU A 378 6.35 -4.89 12.92
N SER A 379 6.70 -4.94 11.64
CA SER A 379 5.77 -4.51 10.60
C SER A 379 4.79 -5.64 10.33
N THR A 380 3.50 -5.36 10.50
CA THR A 380 2.40 -6.33 10.44
C THR A 380 1.54 -6.08 9.21
N PHE A 381 1.19 -7.14 8.50
CA PHE A 381 0.23 -7.14 7.39
C PHE A 381 -0.97 -7.98 7.85
N PRO A 382 -2.03 -7.37 8.43
CA PRO A 382 -3.05 -8.13 9.17
C PRO A 382 -3.78 -9.19 8.34
N VAL A 383 -4.01 -8.92 7.05
CA VAL A 383 -4.76 -9.76 6.12
C VAL A 383 -3.89 -10.52 5.10
N ALA A 384 -2.57 -10.57 5.28
CA ALA A 384 -1.66 -11.22 4.34
C ALA A 384 -2.08 -12.66 3.98
N ASP A 385 -2.08 -12.97 2.68
CA ASP A 385 -2.54 -14.19 2.03
C ASP A 385 -3.89 -14.76 2.51
N ASN A 386 -4.75 -13.92 3.12
CA ASN A 386 -6.09 -14.35 3.55
C ASN A 386 -6.92 -14.83 2.34
N ARG A 387 -7.85 -15.78 2.56
CA ARG A 387 -8.61 -16.41 1.46
C ARG A 387 -9.46 -15.39 0.71
N THR A 388 -10.28 -14.64 1.45
CA THR A 388 -11.06 -13.49 0.98
C THR A 388 -10.54 -12.22 1.66
N TYR A 389 -10.85 -11.07 1.06
CA TYR A 389 -10.86 -9.80 1.77
C TYR A 389 -12.33 -9.41 1.94
N GLU A 390 -12.72 -9.19 3.19
CA GLU A 390 -14.05 -8.78 3.59
C GLU A 390 -13.80 -7.68 4.62
N GLU A 391 -14.19 -6.45 4.32
CA GLU A 391 -13.84 -5.31 5.17
C GLU A 391 -14.53 -5.38 6.54
N GLN A 392 -15.70 -6.02 6.59
CA GLN A 392 -16.41 -6.38 7.82
C GLN A 392 -15.66 -7.45 8.64
N ALA A 393 -14.71 -8.18 8.03
CA ALA A 393 -13.83 -9.10 8.75
C ALA A 393 -12.63 -8.41 9.43
N LEU A 394 -12.35 -7.14 9.12
CA LEU A 394 -11.35 -6.34 9.84
C LEU A 394 -11.81 -5.99 11.27
N VAL A 395 -13.13 -5.97 11.53
CA VAL A 395 -13.72 -5.65 12.84
C VAL A 395 -14.70 -6.75 13.24
N GLN A 396 -14.17 -7.88 13.71
CA GLN A 396 -14.96 -9.04 14.17
C GLN A 396 -14.88 -9.21 15.69
N ASP A 397 -16.00 -9.60 16.30
CA ASP A 397 -16.15 -9.87 17.74
C ASP A 397 -15.68 -8.70 18.65
N GLY A 398 -15.85 -7.47 18.17
CA GLY A 398 -15.39 -6.25 18.85
C GLY A 398 -13.88 -5.98 18.75
N VAL A 399 -13.15 -6.74 17.93
CA VAL A 399 -11.68 -6.65 17.78
C VAL A 399 -11.31 -6.10 16.40
N ASP A 400 -10.68 -4.93 16.40
CA ASP A 400 -10.24 -4.19 15.22
C ASP A 400 -8.80 -4.58 14.80
N LEU A 401 -8.66 -5.29 13.69
CA LEU A 401 -7.39 -5.72 13.13
C LEU A 401 -6.52 -4.57 12.58
N THR A 402 -7.06 -3.34 12.48
CA THR A 402 -6.27 -2.14 12.16
C THR A 402 -5.61 -1.52 13.40
N ASN A 403 -6.15 -1.75 14.61
CA ASN A 403 -5.57 -1.27 15.86
C ASN A 403 -4.34 -2.08 16.29
N THR A 404 -3.21 -1.84 15.63
CA THR A 404 -1.93 -2.53 15.89
C THR A 404 -1.48 -2.48 17.36
N GLN A 405 -1.92 -1.48 18.14
CA GLN A 405 -1.57 -1.37 19.55
C GLN A 405 -2.08 -2.56 20.39
N GLU A 406 -3.26 -3.09 20.02
CA GLU A 406 -3.93 -4.20 20.69
C GLU A 406 -3.87 -5.50 19.87
N THR A 407 -3.98 -5.40 18.53
CA THR A 407 -4.26 -6.55 17.66
C THR A 407 -3.10 -6.99 16.77
N CYS A 408 -1.93 -6.33 16.84
CA CYS A 408 -0.70 -6.74 16.15
C CYS A 408 -0.45 -8.26 16.19
N GLY A 409 -0.58 -8.88 17.37
CA GLY A 409 -0.37 -10.32 17.57
C GLY A 409 -1.34 -11.25 16.81
N ARG A 410 -2.49 -10.71 16.34
CA ARG A 410 -3.49 -11.43 15.53
C ARG A 410 -3.25 -11.34 14.02
N GLY A 411 -2.40 -10.43 13.54
CA GLY A 411 -2.15 -10.27 12.10
C GLY A 411 -1.54 -11.51 11.45
N ASN A 412 -1.93 -11.81 10.20
CA ASN A 412 -1.50 -13.01 9.49
C ASN A 412 0.03 -13.09 9.27
N LEU A 413 0.66 -11.96 8.95
CA LEU A 413 2.10 -11.86 8.72
C LEU A 413 2.71 -10.73 9.57
N ARG A 414 3.83 -11.02 10.24
CA ARG A 414 4.67 -10.06 10.97
C ARG A 414 6.14 -10.25 10.58
N ILE A 415 6.83 -9.14 10.31
CA ILE A 415 8.25 -9.12 10.00
C ILE A 415 9.00 -8.42 11.15
N LYS A 416 10.03 -9.06 11.68
CA LYS A 416 10.85 -8.47 12.75
C LYS A 416 11.90 -7.50 12.19
N PRO A 417 12.02 -6.26 12.72
CA PRO A 417 13.03 -5.31 12.27
C PRO A 417 14.44 -5.86 12.47
N THR A 418 15.20 -5.92 11.37
CA THR A 418 16.58 -6.40 11.32
C THR A 418 17.37 -5.43 10.46
N ALA A 419 18.38 -4.77 11.05
CA ALA A 419 19.15 -3.72 10.37
C ALA A 419 19.70 -4.17 9.02
N GLY A 420 19.56 -3.31 8.00
CA GLY A 420 20.02 -3.57 6.64
C GLY A 420 19.07 -4.40 5.78
N THR A 421 18.02 -5.01 6.35
CA THR A 421 16.98 -5.70 5.57
C THR A 421 16.02 -4.69 4.94
N ALA A 422 15.70 -4.89 3.66
CA ALA A 422 14.64 -4.17 2.96
C ALA A 422 13.40 -5.05 2.78
N LEU A 423 12.23 -4.43 2.82
CA LEU A 423 10.96 -4.99 2.33
C LEU A 423 10.53 -4.25 1.07
N LEU A 424 9.94 -4.96 0.11
CA LEU A 424 9.35 -4.41 -1.11
C LEU A 424 7.95 -4.99 -1.27
N TRP A 425 6.92 -4.15 -1.36
CA TRP A 425 5.59 -4.58 -1.79
C TRP A 425 4.96 -3.60 -2.78
N TYR A 426 4.00 -4.10 -3.54
CA TYR A 426 3.17 -3.29 -4.43
C TYR A 426 1.87 -2.92 -3.69
N ASN A 427 1.52 -1.63 -3.69
CA ASN A 427 0.25 -1.17 -3.07
C ASN A 427 -0.94 -1.30 -4.03
N HIS A 428 -0.67 -1.55 -5.31
CA HIS A 428 -1.69 -1.69 -6.36
C HIS A 428 -1.54 -3.01 -7.11
N LEU A 429 -2.64 -3.50 -7.63
CA LEU A 429 -2.70 -4.55 -8.63
C LEU A 429 -2.16 -4.06 -9.99
N SER A 430 -2.10 -4.94 -10.98
CA SER A 430 -1.87 -4.54 -12.37
C SER A 430 -3.21 -4.47 -13.11
N ASP A 431 -3.34 -3.52 -14.04
CA ASP A 431 -4.51 -3.36 -14.91
C ASP A 431 -4.63 -4.45 -16.01
N GLY A 432 -3.70 -5.42 -16.05
CA GLY A 432 -3.63 -6.47 -17.07
C GLY A 432 -3.02 -6.05 -18.41
N ARG A 433 -2.70 -4.76 -18.59
CA ARG A 433 -2.02 -4.20 -19.79
C ARG A 433 -0.58 -3.75 -19.49
N GLY A 434 -0.13 -3.91 -18.25
CA GLY A 434 1.20 -3.50 -17.80
C GLY A 434 1.25 -2.15 -17.09
N TRP A 435 0.10 -1.57 -16.73
CA TRP A 435 0.02 -0.36 -15.92
C TRP A 435 -0.45 -0.63 -14.48
N MET A 436 -0.55 0.45 -13.71
CA MET A 436 -1.10 0.51 -12.36
C MET A 436 -2.61 0.30 -12.39
N GLY A 437 -3.09 -0.71 -11.65
CA GLY A 437 -4.52 -1.00 -11.49
C GLY A 437 -5.07 -0.47 -10.17
N GLU A 438 -6.16 -1.10 -9.73
CA GLU A 438 -6.83 -0.83 -8.45
C GLU A 438 -5.89 -1.04 -7.24
N LEU A 439 -6.26 -0.44 -6.10
CA LEU A 439 -5.57 -0.60 -4.83
C LEU A 439 -5.60 -2.09 -4.41
N ASP A 440 -4.44 -2.63 -4.01
CA ASP A 440 -4.37 -3.98 -3.44
C ASP A 440 -4.83 -3.91 -1.97
N GLU A 441 -6.07 -4.31 -1.71
CA GLU A 441 -6.67 -4.33 -0.36
C GLU A 441 -5.85 -5.15 0.66
N TYR A 442 -4.99 -6.07 0.20
CA TYR A 442 -4.13 -6.86 1.07
C TYR A 442 -2.86 -6.09 1.47
N SER A 443 -2.54 -4.96 0.82
CA SER A 443 -1.44 -4.04 1.20
C SER A 443 -1.68 -3.32 2.53
N LEU A 444 -2.77 -3.63 3.23
CA LEU A 444 -3.05 -3.16 4.58
C LEU A 444 -1.91 -3.57 5.52
N HIS A 445 -1.16 -2.60 6.02
CA HIS A 445 0.02 -2.82 6.84
C HIS A 445 0.16 -1.73 7.89
N GLY A 446 0.84 -2.05 9.00
CA GLY A 446 1.14 -1.10 10.06
C GLY A 446 2.32 -1.56 10.89
N ASP A 447 2.67 -0.80 11.92
CA ASP A 447 3.83 -1.03 12.75
C ASP A 447 3.44 -1.23 14.21
N CYS A 448 3.71 -2.44 14.71
CA CYS A 448 3.41 -2.86 16.07
C CYS A 448 4.16 -2.02 17.13
N PRO A 449 3.59 -1.84 18.33
CA PRO A 449 4.26 -1.12 19.42
C PRO A 449 5.66 -1.65 19.72
N VAL A 450 6.66 -0.77 19.71
CA VAL A 450 8.01 -1.11 20.19
C VAL A 450 7.93 -1.42 21.69
N ARG A 451 8.39 -2.62 22.11
CA ARG A 451 8.43 -3.02 23.52
C ARG A 451 9.81 -2.86 24.14
N ARG A 452 10.88 -3.04 23.35
CA ARG A 452 12.26 -2.86 23.81
C ARG A 452 13.22 -2.48 22.67
N GLY A 453 14.02 -1.44 22.89
CA GLY A 453 14.90 -0.82 21.90
C GLY A 453 14.29 0.45 21.28
N VAL A 454 14.81 0.86 20.13
CA VAL A 454 14.31 1.99 19.31
C VAL A 454 14.27 1.53 17.85
N LYS A 455 13.10 1.64 17.21
CA LYS A 455 12.96 1.29 15.78
C LYS A 455 13.28 2.51 14.93
N TRP A 456 14.15 2.32 13.94
CA TRP A 456 14.34 3.25 12.84
C TRP A 456 14.02 2.54 11.53
N VAL A 457 13.21 3.18 10.70
CA VAL A 457 12.90 2.74 9.33
C VAL A 457 13.05 3.90 8.36
N ALA A 458 13.12 3.59 7.07
CA ALA A 458 12.95 4.58 6.03
C ALA A 458 12.11 4.04 4.87
N ASN A 459 11.19 4.85 4.37
CA ASN A 459 10.27 4.50 3.28
C ASN A 459 10.70 5.24 2.00
N SER A 460 10.88 4.48 0.93
CA SER A 460 11.04 4.98 -0.43
C SER A 460 9.85 4.51 -1.26
N TRP A 461 8.94 5.44 -1.52
CA TRP A 461 7.80 5.23 -2.40
C TRP A 461 8.18 5.47 -3.86
N VAL A 462 7.50 4.78 -4.77
CA VAL A 462 7.62 5.03 -6.21
C VAL A 462 6.26 5.46 -6.74
N ASN A 463 6.16 6.74 -7.10
CA ASN A 463 4.91 7.38 -7.47
C ASN A 463 4.60 7.19 -8.96
N VAL A 464 3.37 6.76 -9.24
CA VAL A 464 2.84 6.55 -10.59
C VAL A 464 1.40 7.03 -10.59
N ASP A 465 0.99 7.72 -11.64
CA ASP A 465 -0.41 8.08 -11.87
C ASP A 465 -1.16 6.90 -12.52
N PRO A 466 -2.38 6.53 -12.08
CA PRO A 466 -3.18 5.54 -12.76
C PRO A 466 -3.54 5.96 -14.20
N ASP A 467 -3.57 7.25 -14.54
CA ASP A 467 -3.60 7.69 -15.94
C ASP A 467 -2.17 7.79 -16.52
N TYR A 468 -1.86 6.87 -17.43
CA TYR A 468 -0.63 6.87 -18.22
C TYR A 468 -0.37 8.19 -18.95
N HIS A 469 -1.40 8.83 -19.52
CA HIS A 469 -1.24 10.08 -20.27
C HIS A 469 -0.86 11.24 -19.34
N GLN A 470 -1.48 11.30 -18.17
CA GLN A 470 -1.15 12.25 -17.10
C GLN A 470 0.29 12.05 -16.58
N GLN A 471 0.70 10.80 -16.27
CA GLN A 471 2.08 10.48 -15.89
C GLN A 471 3.09 10.90 -16.98
N ALA A 472 2.82 10.58 -18.25
CA ALA A 472 3.69 10.91 -19.37
C ALA A 472 3.77 12.43 -19.64
N ARG A 473 2.64 13.15 -19.49
CA ARG A 473 2.60 14.63 -19.57
C ARG A 473 3.47 15.25 -18.48
N TYR A 474 3.33 14.79 -17.23
CA TYR A 474 4.13 15.25 -16.10
C TYR A 474 5.64 15.02 -16.31
N GLN A 475 6.04 13.81 -16.72
CA GLN A 475 7.45 13.49 -16.98
C GLN A 475 8.07 14.39 -18.07
N ARG A 476 7.34 14.66 -19.17
CA ARG A 476 7.78 15.58 -20.23
C ARG A 476 7.95 17.01 -19.72
N LEU A 477 6.99 17.53 -18.95
CA LEU A 477 7.05 18.89 -18.39
C LEU A 477 8.24 19.08 -17.45
N VAL A 478 8.53 18.10 -16.58
CA VAL A 478 9.69 18.20 -15.67
C VAL A 478 11.03 18.01 -16.41
N ALA A 479 11.08 17.17 -17.45
CA ALA A 479 12.27 17.04 -18.30
C ALA A 479 12.59 18.37 -19.02
N GLN A 480 11.60 18.99 -19.67
CA GLN A 480 11.74 20.31 -20.31
C GLN A 480 12.18 21.39 -19.32
N LYS A 481 11.56 21.44 -18.13
CA LYS A 481 11.94 22.41 -17.08
C LYS A 481 13.37 22.22 -16.55
N ARG A 482 13.87 20.97 -16.52
CA ARG A 482 15.28 20.68 -16.17
C ARG A 482 16.23 21.14 -17.28
N GLN A 483 15.93 20.85 -18.55
CA GLN A 483 16.72 21.30 -19.71
C GLN A 483 16.80 22.83 -19.82
N ALA A 484 15.67 23.52 -19.61
CA ALA A 484 15.63 24.98 -19.60
C ALA A 484 16.44 25.58 -18.44
N LYS A 485 16.51 24.90 -17.29
CA LYS A 485 17.35 25.35 -16.16
C LYS A 485 18.83 25.11 -16.42
N SER A 486 19.23 23.94 -16.93
CA SER A 486 20.65 23.68 -17.23
C SER A 486 21.18 24.63 -18.31
N GLY A 487 20.43 24.84 -19.40
CA GLY A 487 20.82 25.78 -20.44
C GLY A 487 20.94 27.23 -19.96
N LEU A 488 20.22 27.63 -18.91
CA LEU A 488 20.38 28.93 -18.26
C LEU A 488 21.61 28.98 -17.34
N GLU A 489 21.88 27.91 -16.60
CA GLU A 489 23.07 27.80 -15.74
C GLU A 489 24.37 27.74 -16.58
N ASP A 490 24.36 27.03 -17.70
CA ASP A 490 25.44 27.01 -18.70
C ASP A 490 25.69 28.42 -19.29
N HIS A 491 24.62 29.18 -19.57
CA HIS A 491 24.73 30.55 -20.08
C HIS A 491 25.36 31.51 -19.04
N TYR A 492 24.98 31.38 -17.77
CA TYR A 492 25.60 32.14 -16.67
C TYR A 492 27.05 31.73 -16.40
N GLN A 493 27.41 30.44 -16.51
CA GLN A 493 28.80 30.01 -16.37
C GLN A 493 29.67 30.46 -17.55
N SER A 494 29.14 30.46 -18.78
CA SER A 494 29.81 31.02 -19.96
C SER A 494 30.11 32.52 -19.81
N LEU A 495 29.23 33.28 -19.16
CA LEU A 495 29.41 34.71 -18.87
C LEU A 495 30.33 34.97 -17.66
N SER A 496 30.65 33.96 -16.86
CA SER A 496 31.44 34.12 -15.62
C SER A 496 32.96 33.91 -15.80
N HIS A 497 33.43 33.60 -17.00
CA HIS A 497 34.81 33.16 -17.23
C HIS A 497 35.59 33.92 -18.32
N SER A 498 35.03 34.97 -18.93
CA SER A 498 35.71 35.74 -20.00
C SER A 498 36.46 36.99 -19.51
N ASP A 499 35.92 37.77 -18.57
CA ASP A 499 36.34 39.16 -18.35
C ASP A 499 36.57 39.55 -16.87
N LEU A 500 37.60 39.00 -16.21
CA LEU A 500 38.12 39.60 -14.96
C LEU A 500 39.62 39.32 -14.66
N HIS A 501 40.49 39.38 -15.67
CA HIS A 501 41.94 39.38 -15.46
C HIS A 501 42.70 40.33 -16.42
N GLN A 502 42.34 41.62 -16.39
CA GLN A 502 43.25 42.68 -16.81
C GLN A 502 43.01 43.98 -16.03
N ASP A 503 44.13 44.62 -15.65
CA ASP A 503 44.32 45.99 -15.20
C ASP A 503 43.40 46.56 -14.09
N LEU A 504 43.83 46.37 -12.82
CA LEU A 504 44.22 47.47 -11.90
C LEU A 504 44.89 46.96 -10.60
#